data_AF-A0A7J3XA64-F1
#
_entry.id   AF-A0A7J3XA64-F1
#
_cell.length_a   1.000
_cell.length_b   1.000
_cell.length_c   1.000
_cell.angle_alpha   90.00
_cell.angle_beta   90.00
_cell.angle_gamma   90.00
#
_symmetry.space_group_name_H-M   'P 1'
#
loop_
_entity.id
_entity.type
_entity.pdbx_description
1 polymer ?
#
loop_
_entity_poly.entity_id
_entity_poly.type
_entity_poly.pdbx_seq_one_letter_code
_entity_poly.pdbx_strand_id
1 'polypeptide(L)' 'MCWGVLGKLISVSGLEAEVEVGGAVIKALVAIEGLSPGDIVLVHAGVVLEKVD' A
#
# COMPACT_ATOMS: atom_id res chain seq x y z
N MET A 1 -3.71 -10.96 15.07
CA MET A 1 -2.36 -11.19 14.51
C MET A 1 -2.52 -11.44 13.02
N CYS A 2 -2.36 -10.42 12.19
CA CYS A 2 -2.42 -10.57 10.73
C CYS A 2 -0.98 -10.46 10.21
N TRP A 3 -0.61 -11.20 9.17
CA TRP A 3 0.66 -10.95 8.50
C TRP A 3 0.52 -9.72 7.61
N GLY A 4 1.57 -8.90 7.49
CA GLY A 4 1.63 -7.89 6.43
C GLY A 4 1.65 -8.57 5.07
N VAL A 5 1.03 -7.93 4.09
CA VAL A 5 0.94 -8.43 2.70
C VAL A 5 1.59 -7.43 1.77
N LEU A 6 2.30 -7.94 0.77
CA LEU A 6 2.85 -7.10 -0.28
C LEU A 6 1.76 -6.74 -1.29
N GLY A 7 1.81 -5.51 -1.75
CA GLY A 7 0.93 -5.03 -2.82
C GLY A 7 1.63 -4.03 -3.71
N LYS A 8 1.06 -3.82 -4.90
CA LYS A 8 1.53 -2.82 -5.85
C LYS A 8 0.70 -1.56 -5.69
N LEU A 9 1.36 -0.43 -5.49
CA LEU A 9 0.69 0.86 -5.40
C LEU A 9 0.10 1.25 -6.76
N ILE A 10 -1.19 1.56 -6.79
CA ILE A 10 -1.87 2.05 -8.00
C ILE A 10 -1.95 3.57 -7.99
N SER A 11 -2.39 4.16 -6.88
CA SER A 11 -2.56 5.60 -6.76
C SER A 11 -2.47 6.05 -5.30
N VAL A 12 -2.16 7.34 -5.09
CA VAL A 12 -2.17 8.00 -3.77
C VAL A 12 -2.99 9.28 -3.89
N SER A 13 -3.92 9.47 -2.96
CA SER A 13 -4.79 10.64 -2.87
C SER A 13 -4.85 11.12 -1.41
N GLY A 14 -3.96 12.08 -1.08
CA GLY A 14 -3.83 12.56 0.30
C GLY A 14 -3.31 11.46 1.23
N LEU A 15 -4.13 11.06 2.22
CA LEU A 15 -3.80 10.01 3.19
C LEU A 15 -4.30 8.63 2.78
N GLU A 16 -5.00 8.49 1.66
CA GLU A 16 -5.46 7.22 1.13
C GLU A 16 -4.62 6.79 -0.09
N ALA A 17 -4.46 5.48 -0.25
CA ALA A 17 -3.85 4.85 -1.40
C ALA A 17 -4.70 3.68 -1.90
N GLU A 18 -4.69 3.46 -3.21
CA GLU A 18 -5.19 2.23 -3.81
C GLU A 18 -4.02 1.28 -4.05
N VAL A 19 -4.14 0.05 -3.54
CA VAL A 19 -3.09 -0.97 -3.60
C VAL A 19 -3.67 -2.25 -4.18
N GLU A 20 -3.00 -2.83 -5.17
CA GLU A 20 -3.33 -4.16 -5.68
C GLU A 20 -2.66 -5.23 -4.81
N VAL A 21 -3.45 -6.11 -4.22
CA VAL A 21 -2.98 -7.27 -3.45
C VAL A 21 -3.61 -8.52 -4.03
N GLY A 22 -2.79 -9.39 -4.63
CA GLY A 22 -3.26 -10.68 -5.16
C GLY A 22 -4.37 -10.58 -6.21
N GLY A 23 -4.41 -9.49 -7.00
CA GLY A 23 -5.41 -9.23 -8.03
C GLY A 23 -6.67 -8.47 -7.55
N ALA A 24 -6.77 -8.13 -6.27
CA ALA A 24 -7.82 -7.26 -5.74
C ALA A 24 -7.26 -5.86 -5.43
N VAL A 25 -8.02 -4.81 -5.76
CA VAL A 25 -7.68 -3.43 -5.37
C VAL A 25 -8.33 -3.11 -4.04
N ILE A 26 -7.52 -2.69 -3.08
CA ILE A 26 -7.97 -2.26 -1.75
C ILE A 26 -7.57 -0.81 -1.48
N LYS A 27 -8.34 -0.14 -0.62
CA LYS A 27 -7.94 1.15 -0.04
C LYS A 27 -7.12 0.92 1.22
N ALA A 28 -6.04 1.67 1.35
CA ALA A 28 -5.18 1.68 2.52
C ALA A 28 -4.83 3.12 2.93
N LEU A 29 -4.56 3.34 4.21
CA LEU A 29 -4.00 4.59 4.69
C LEU A 29 -2.49 4.64 4.44
N VAL A 30 -1.97 5.82 4.17
CA VAL A 30 -0.55 6.05 3.92
C VAL A 30 0.11 6.60 5.18
N ALA A 31 1.06 5.86 5.76
CA ALA A 31 1.82 6.27 6.94
C ALA A 31 3.26 6.72 6.62
N ILE A 32 3.65 6.69 5.35
CA ILE A 32 4.99 7.02 4.86
C ILE A 32 4.93 7.94 3.64
N GLU A 33 5.96 8.74 3.43
CA GLU A 33 6.08 9.62 2.27
C GLU A 33 6.87 8.96 1.14
N GLY A 34 6.95 9.62 -0.02
CA GLY A 34 7.82 9.20 -1.14
C GLY A 34 7.29 8.03 -1.97
N LEU A 35 6.00 7.74 -1.88
CA LEU A 35 5.34 6.70 -2.66
C LEU A 35 5.01 7.17 -4.08
N SER A 36 5.25 6.31 -5.06
CA SER A 36 4.92 6.51 -6.47
C SER A 36 4.11 5.34 -7.04
N PRO A 37 3.13 5.58 -7.93
CA PRO A 37 2.42 4.50 -8.62
C PRO A 37 3.39 3.50 -9.24
N GLY A 38 3.19 2.21 -8.94
CA GLY A 38 4.07 1.12 -9.34
C GLY A 38 4.95 0.56 -8.23
N ASP A 39 5.18 1.32 -7.15
CA ASP A 39 5.99 0.88 -6.00
C ASP A 39 5.41 -0.39 -5.36
N ILE A 40 6.30 -1.24 -4.85
CA ILE A 40 5.91 -2.39 -4.04
C ILE A 40 5.90 -1.98 -2.58
N VAL A 41 4.77 -2.17 -1.91
CA VAL A 41 4.54 -1.70 -0.55
C VAL A 41 4.09 -2.82 0.37
N LEU A 42 4.47 -2.72 1.64
CA LEU A 42 3.98 -3.58 2.71
C LEU A 42 2.71 -2.97 3.32
N VAL A 43 1.59 -3.69 3.22
CA VAL A 43 0.30 -3.33 3.82
C VAL A 43 0.04 -4.20 5.04
N HIS A 44 -0.25 -3.58 6.18
CA HIS A 44 -0.69 -4.29 7.38
C HIS A 44 -1.86 -3.56 8.02
N ALA A 45 -2.93 -4.30 8.33
CA ALA A 45 -4.15 -3.77 8.92
C ALA A 45 -4.74 -2.56 8.16
N GLY A 46 -4.63 -2.53 6.83
CA GLY A 46 -5.13 -1.44 5.99
C GLY A 46 -4.23 -0.20 5.96
N VAL A 47 -2.97 -0.30 6.37
CA VAL A 47 -2.01 0.80 6.35
C VAL A 47 -0.76 0.40 5.56
N VAL A 48 -0.29 1.29 4.69
CA VAL A 48 1.01 1.19 4.01
C VAL A 48 2.08 1.64 5.00
N LEU A 49 2.98 0.72 5.36
CA LEU A 49 4.01 0.95 6.38
C LEU A 49 5.41 1.14 5.80
N GLU A 50 5.68 0.52 4.66
CA GLU A 50 7.03 0.48 4.09
C GLU A 50 6.96 0.32 2.56
N LYS A 51 7.91 0.95 1.86
CA LYS A 51 8.22 0.70 0.46
C LYS A 51 9.38 -0.29 0.41
N VAL A 52 9.22 -1.37 -0.36
CA VAL A 52 10.18 -2.47 -0.42
C VAL A 52 11.21 -2.27 -1.54
N ASP A 53 10.81 -1.62 -2.65
CA ASP A 53 11.65 -1.24 -3.79
C ASP A 53 11.03 -0.03 -4.50
#